data_AF-A0A9Q7R6M8-F1
#
_entry.id   AF-A0A9Q7R6M8-F1
#
_cell.length_a   1.000
_cell.length_b   1.000
_cell.length_c   1.000
_cell.angle_alpha   90.00
_cell.angle_beta   90.00
_cell.angle_gamma   90.00
#
_symmetry.space_group_name_H-M   'P 1'
#
loop_
_entity.id
_entity.type
_entity.pdbx_description
1 polymer ?
#
loop_
_entity_poly.entity_id
_entity_poly.type
_entity_poly.pdbx_seq_one_letter_code
_entity_poly.pdbx_strand_id
1 'polypeptide(L)'
;MNTPETAAHYVPLKSNISRPGVFFINANASPEALHEAAEQRMRTAANLLETLCCLNFSHGDVKDIPHIIDVLYVLTQDGCDLLEAAKWRAAAEA
;
A
#
# COMPACT_ATOMS: atom_id res chain seq x y z
N MET A 1 10.86 -12.96 34.47
CA MET A 1 11.57 -12.80 33.19
C MET A 1 10.68 -11.98 32.30
N ASN A 2 10.88 -10.66 32.26
CA ASN A 2 10.12 -9.76 31.41
C ASN A 2 11.08 -9.30 30.30
N THR A 3 11.11 -10.04 29.19
CA THR A 3 11.71 -9.51 27.96
C THR A 3 10.84 -8.34 27.52
N PRO A 4 11.41 -7.16 27.20
CA PRO A 4 10.63 -6.10 26.59
C PRO A 4 10.18 -6.63 25.24
N GLU A 5 8.90 -6.95 25.08
CA GLU A 5 8.29 -7.03 23.76
C GLU A 5 8.62 -5.70 23.08
N THR A 6 9.44 -5.75 22.04
CA THR A 6 9.71 -4.58 21.19
C THR A 6 8.37 -4.10 20.69
N ALA A 7 7.80 -3.07 21.33
CA ALA A 7 6.44 -2.62 21.06
C ALA A 7 6.30 -2.40 19.55
N ALA A 8 5.37 -3.13 18.92
CA ALA A 8 5.18 -3.07 17.48
C ALA A 8 4.88 -1.63 17.06
N HIS A 9 5.76 -1.07 16.22
CA HIS A 9 5.62 0.31 15.76
C HIS A 9 4.67 0.33 14.56
N TYR A 10 3.39 0.58 14.82
CA TYR A 10 2.38 0.66 13.77
C TYR A 10 2.20 2.08 13.26
N VAL A 11 2.34 2.27 11.95
CA VAL A 11 2.16 3.56 11.27
C VAL A 11 0.90 3.50 10.42
N PRO A 12 -0.07 4.41 10.58
CA PRO A 12 -1.29 4.39 9.77
C PRO A 12 -0.96 4.68 8.29
N LEU A 13 -1.63 3.98 7.37
CA LEU A 13 -1.57 4.26 5.94
C LEU A 13 -2.16 5.64 5.65
N LYS A 14 -1.57 6.37 4.69
CA LYS A 14 -2.08 7.69 4.28
C LYS A 14 -3.39 7.61 3.48
N SER A 15 -3.68 6.44 2.90
CA SER A 15 -4.93 6.14 2.19
C SER A 15 -6.16 6.02 3.11
N ASN A 16 -5.98 5.98 4.44
CA ASN A 16 -7.10 5.94 5.38
C ASN A 16 -8.04 7.14 5.19
N ILE A 17 -9.32 6.85 4.96
CA ILE A 17 -10.38 7.87 4.84
C ILE A 17 -10.81 8.40 6.22
N SER A 18 -10.83 7.53 7.24
CA SER A 18 -11.29 7.89 8.59
C SER A 18 -10.16 8.43 9.48
N ARG A 19 -10.54 9.26 10.46
CA ARG A 19 -9.67 9.62 11.59
C ARG A 19 -10.32 9.19 12.92
N PRO A 20 -9.63 8.38 13.75
CA PRO A 20 -8.30 7.80 13.51
C PRO A 20 -8.29 6.78 12.35
N GLY A 21 -7.14 6.62 11.69
CA GLY A 21 -6.96 5.63 10.63
C GLY A 21 -7.02 4.21 11.20
N VAL A 22 -7.46 3.23 10.39
CA VAL A 22 -7.69 1.85 10.83
C VAL A 22 -6.77 0.83 10.16
N PHE A 23 -6.17 1.18 9.03
CA PHE A 23 -5.16 0.35 8.37
C PHE A 23 -3.75 0.84 8.68
N PHE A 24 -2.88 -0.09 9.07
CA PHE A 24 -1.54 0.21 9.57
C PHE A 24 -0.47 -0.66 8.92
N ILE A 25 0.72 -0.09 8.77
CA ILE A 25 1.96 -0.79 8.45
C ILE A 25 2.63 -1.18 9.77
N ASN A 26 3.00 -2.46 9.90
CA ASN A 26 3.96 -2.86 10.94
C ASN A 26 5.36 -2.39 10.53
N ALA A 27 5.78 -1.23 11.03
CA ALA A 27 7.09 -0.69 10.69
C ALA A 27 8.23 -1.55 11.23
N ASN A 28 8.01 -2.46 12.18
CA ASN A 28 9.06 -3.37 12.66
C ASN A 28 9.23 -4.63 11.80
N ALA A 29 8.48 -4.77 10.70
CA ALA A 29 8.67 -5.86 9.74
C ALA A 29 10.03 -5.76 9.04
N SER A 30 10.54 -6.89 8.53
CA SER A 30 11.81 -6.89 7.80
C SER A 30 11.72 -6.05 6.53
N PRO A 31 12.83 -5.44 6.07
CA PRO A 31 12.84 -4.67 4.83
C PRO A 31 12.34 -5.47 3.62
N GLU A 32 12.63 -6.78 3.56
CA GLU A 32 12.19 -7.68 2.48
C GLU A 32 10.67 -7.87 2.49
N ALA A 33 10.08 -8.10 3.67
CA ALA A 33 8.63 -8.28 3.79
C ALA A 33 7.86 -6.98 3.45
N LEU A 34 8.40 -5.83 3.85
CA LEU A 34 7.85 -4.52 3.47
C LEU A 34 7.97 -4.28 1.96
N HIS A 35 9.10 -4.67 1.36
CA HIS A 35 9.33 -4.55 -0.07
C HIS A 35 8.41 -5.46 -0.90
N GLU A 36 8.27 -6.74 -0.52
CA GLU A 36 7.39 -7.70 -1.18
C GLU A 36 5.92 -7.21 -1.14
N ALA A 37 5.48 -6.71 0.02
CA ALA A 37 4.16 -6.13 0.14
C ALA A 37 3.97 -4.92 -0.77
N ALA A 38 4.97 -4.02 -0.82
CA ALA A 38 4.94 -2.85 -1.70
C ALA A 38 4.88 -3.24 -3.17
N GLU A 39 5.73 -4.18 -3.59
CA GLU A 39 5.78 -4.70 -4.95
C GLU A 39 4.42 -5.27 -5.36
N GLN A 40 3.79 -6.05 -4.47
CA GLN A 40 2.48 -6.62 -4.75
C GLN A 40 1.42 -5.56 -4.98
N ARG A 41 1.40 -4.47 -4.18
CA ARG A 41 0.44 -3.35 -4.38
C ARG A 41 0.69 -2.66 -5.71
N MET A 42 1.94 -2.33 -6.00
CA MET A 42 2.32 -1.63 -7.23
C MET A 42 2.01 -2.47 -8.48
N ARG A 43 2.28 -3.78 -8.43
CA ARG A 43 1.97 -4.71 -9.52
C ARG A 43 0.47 -4.88 -9.72
N THR A 44 -0.30 -4.95 -8.62
CA THR A 44 -1.77 -4.99 -8.69
C THR A 44 -2.32 -3.70 -9.33
N ALA A 45 -1.79 -2.53 -8.95
CA ALA A 45 -2.18 -1.26 -9.55
C ALA A 45 -1.82 -1.21 -11.05
N ALA A 46 -0.62 -1.66 -11.43
CA ALA A 46 -0.21 -1.72 -12.82
C ALA A 46 -1.12 -2.63 -13.67
N ASN A 47 -1.44 -3.83 -13.18
CA ASN A 47 -2.34 -4.76 -13.86
C ASN A 47 -3.76 -4.19 -14.00
N LEU A 48 -4.25 -3.48 -12.98
CA LEU A 48 -5.56 -2.84 -13.02
C LEU A 48 -5.58 -1.66 -14.01
N LEU A 49 -4.49 -0.89 -14.08
CA LEU A 49 -4.35 0.20 -15.04
C LEU A 49 -4.26 -0.32 -16.48
N GLU A 50 -3.51 -1.40 -16.71
CA GLU A 50 -3.45 -2.08 -18.02
C GLU A 50 -4.85 -2.55 -18.43
N THR A 51 -5.59 -3.18 -17.50
CA THR A 51 -6.98 -3.57 -17.73
C THR A 51 -7.83 -2.37 -18.14
N LEU A 52 -7.74 -1.25 -17.41
CA LEU A 52 -8.47 -0.02 -17.72
C LEU A 52 -8.13 0.54 -19.10
N CYS A 53 -6.85 0.55 -19.48
CA CYS A 53 -6.39 1.02 -20.80
C CYS A 53 -6.88 0.12 -21.94
N CYS A 54 -7.06 -1.18 -21.69
CA CYS A 54 -7.59 -2.13 -22.66
C CYS A 54 -9.12 -2.13 -22.76
N LEU A 55 -9.84 -1.52 -21.81
CA LEU A 55 -11.29 -1.45 -21.86
C LEU A 55 -11.73 -0.57 -23.03
N ASN A 56 -12.50 -1.15 -23.94
CA ASN A 56 -13.24 -0.38 -24.91
C ASN A 56 -14.40 0.32 -24.18
N PHE A 57 -14.30 1.64 -24.00
CA PHE A 57 -15.31 2.47 -23.34
C PHE A 57 -16.70 2.43 -24.01
N SER A 58 -16.83 1.75 -25.15
CA SER A 58 -18.11 1.42 -25.76
C SER A 58 -18.98 0.44 -24.97
N HIS A 59 -18.37 -0.40 -24.09
CA HIS A 59 -19.09 -1.41 -23.30
C HIS A 59 -18.85 -1.29 -21.78
N GLY A 60 -17.84 -0.54 -21.36
CA GLY A 60 -17.63 -0.24 -19.94
C GLY A 60 -18.58 0.86 -19.47
N ASP A 61 -19.20 0.69 -18.30
CA ASP A 61 -20.01 1.75 -17.74
C ASP A 61 -19.10 2.87 -17.25
N VAL A 62 -19.29 4.09 -17.77
CA VAL A 62 -18.48 5.27 -17.41
C VAL A 62 -18.51 5.54 -15.91
N LYS A 63 -19.55 5.06 -15.21
CA LYS A 63 -19.66 5.15 -13.74
C LYS A 63 -18.61 4.32 -12.99
N ASP A 64 -18.01 3.31 -13.63
CA ASP A 64 -17.02 2.44 -13.00
C ASP A 64 -15.62 3.08 -12.99
N ILE A 65 -15.38 4.08 -13.86
CA ILE A 65 -14.07 4.75 -13.97
C ILE A 65 -13.65 5.39 -12.65
N PRO A 66 -14.46 6.22 -11.96
CA PRO A 66 -14.07 6.79 -10.67
C PRO A 66 -13.72 5.72 -9.62
N HIS A 67 -14.47 4.62 -9.56
CA HIS A 67 -14.20 3.53 -8.64
C HIS A 67 -12.86 2.83 -8.93
N ILE A 68 -12.54 2.61 -10.20
CA ILE A 68 -11.24 2.04 -10.61
C ILE A 68 -10.10 3.00 -10.27
N ILE A 69 -10.28 4.30 -10.51
CA ILE A 69 -9.30 5.32 -10.15
C ILE A 69 -9.08 5.39 -8.63
N ASP A 70 -10.13 5.29 -7.83
CA ASP A 70 -10.03 5.26 -6.36
C ASP A 70 -9.21 4.06 -5.88
N VAL A 71 -9.45 2.87 -6.45
CA VAL A 71 -8.68 1.66 -6.12
C VAL A 71 -7.21 1.81 -6.54
N LEU A 72 -6.95 2.34 -7.74
CA LEU A 72 -5.59 2.62 -8.21
C LEU A 72 -4.87 3.58 -7.26
N TYR A 73 -5.52 4.67 -6.87
CA TYR A 73 -4.99 5.64 -5.93
C TYR A 73 -4.61 4.99 -4.59
N VAL A 74 -5.52 4.20 -4.00
CA VAL A 74 -5.27 3.50 -2.72
C VAL A 74 -4.09 2.54 -2.84
N LEU A 75 -4.06 1.70 -3.89
CA LEU A 75 -2.97 0.73 -4.09
C LEU A 75 -1.61 1.42 -4.28
N THR A 76 -1.55 2.48 -5.08
CA THR A 76 -0.31 3.25 -5.28
C THR A 76 0.13 3.95 -3.99
N GLN A 77 -0.80 4.56 -3.25
CA GLN A 77 -0.49 5.25 -2.00
C GLN A 77 0.03 4.26 -0.94
N ASP A 78 -0.61 3.10 -0.81
CA ASP A 78 -0.19 2.04 0.10
C ASP A 78 1.20 1.49 -0.28
N GLY A 79 1.44 1.26 -1.57
CA GLY A 79 2.74 0.85 -2.09
C GLY A 79 3.84 1.86 -1.74
N CYS A 80 3.59 3.15 -1.94
CA CYS A 80 4.52 4.22 -1.55
C CYS A 80 4.81 4.25 -0.05
N ASP A 81 3.78 4.12 0.80
CA ASP A 81 3.96 4.13 2.24
C ASP A 81 4.77 2.90 2.72
N LEU A 82 4.57 1.74 2.10
CA LEU A 82 5.37 0.52 2.36
C LEU A 82 6.83 0.66 1.91
N LEU A 83 7.08 1.25 0.74
CA LEU A 83 8.45 1.50 0.26
C LEU A 83 9.21 2.48 1.16
N GLU A 84 8.53 3.52 1.64
CA GLU A 84 9.13 4.43 2.60
C GLU A 84 9.46 3.68 3.90
N ALA A 85 8.51 2.92 4.46
CA ALA A 85 8.76 2.10 5.64
C ALA A 85 9.96 1.15 5.44
N ALA A 86 10.06 0.47 4.30
CA ALA A 86 11.18 -0.41 3.97
C ALA A 86 12.53 0.33 3.99
N LYS A 87 12.60 1.54 3.40
CA LYS A 87 13.82 2.37 3.41
C LYS A 87 14.22 2.77 4.82
N TRP A 88 13.27 3.23 5.64
CA TRP A 88 13.52 3.58 7.04
C TRP A 88 14.05 2.39 7.84
N ARG A 89 13.55 1.19 7.55
CA ARG A 89 14.00 -0.05 8.19
C ARG A 89 15.36 -0.53 7.75
N ALA A 90 15.64 -0.53 6.46
CA ALA A 90 16.97 -0.84 5.94
C ALA A 90 18.03 0.13 6.50
N ALA A 91 17.70 1.42 6.65
CA ALA A 91 18.61 2.41 7.23
C ALA A 91 18.82 2.25 8.75
N ALA A 92 17.86 1.68 9.48
CA ALA A 92 17.98 1.43 10.92
C ALA A 92 18.80 0.16 11.23
N GLU A 93 19.04 -0.70 10.24
CA GLU A 93 19.80 -1.96 10.36
C GLU A 93 21.26 -1.83 9.91
N ALA A 94 21.64 -0.69 9.32
CA ALA A 94 23.00 -0.36 8.87
C ALA A 94 23.81 0.36 9.95
#